data_AF-A0A821W2H5-F1
#
_entry.id   AF-A0A821W2H5-F1
#
_cell.length_a   1.000
_cell.length_b   1.000
_cell.length_c   1.000
_cell.angle_alpha   90.00
_cell.angle_beta   90.00
_cell.angle_gamma   90.00
#
_symmetry.space_group_name_H-M   'P 1'
#
loop_
_entity.id
_entity.type
_entity.pdbx_description
1 polymer ?
#
loop_
_entity_poly.entity_id
_entity_poly.type
_entity_poly.pdbx_seq_one_letter_code
_entity_poly.pdbx_strand_id
1 'polypeptide(L)' 'VPRQILSDQGTPFNNQLVDAFTTILGCHHIKSTPYHPQTNGAIERFNATFERQLAKVTNVYMNDWDIHLKSVVFAYNTGK' A
#
# COMPACT_ATOMS: atom_id res chain seq x y z
N VAL A 1 -0.59 -7.83 -15.26
CA VAL A 1 -1.78 -7.45 -14.46
C VAL A 1 -1.95 -8.51 -13.36
N PRO A 2 -2.15 -8.13 -12.08
CA PRO A 2 -2.27 -9.11 -11.00
C PRO A 2 -3.55 -9.94 -11.15
N ARG A 3 -3.53 -11.19 -10.69
CA ARG A 3 -4.73 -12.05 -10.70
C ARG A 3 -5.77 -11.57 -9.69
N GLN A 4 -5.31 -11.06 -8.55
CA GLN A 4 -6.16 -10.62 -7.45
C GLN A 4 -5.56 -9.35 -6.83
N ILE A 5 -6.43 -8.47 -6.36
CA ILE A 5 -6.07 -7.28 -5.57
C ILE A 5 -6.78 -7.42 -4.23
N LEU A 6 -6.05 -7.30 -3.12
CA LEU A 6 -6.63 -7.25 -1.79
C LEU A 6 -6.57 -5.81 -1.29
N SER A 7 -7.71 -5.26 -0.85
CA SER A 7 -7.76 -3.96 -0.18
C SER A 7 -8.61 -4.04 1.09
N ASP A 8 -8.48 -3.02 1.93
CA ASP A 8 -9.47 -2.77 2.96
C ASP A 8 -10.80 -2.23 2.38
N GLN A 9 -11.77 -2.00 3.28
CA GLN A 9 -13.06 -1.41 2.93
C GLN A 9 -13.05 0.12 2.96
N GLY A 10 -11.88 0.76 2.91
CA GLY A 10 -11.78 2.20 2.81
C GLY A 10 -12.55 2.71 1.60
N THR A 11 -13.26 3.83 1.76
CA THR A 11 -14.05 4.45 0.67
C THR A 11 -13.24 4.72 -0.60
N PRO A 12 -11.92 5.01 -0.58
CA PRO A 12 -11.13 5.14 -1.80
C PRO A 12 -11.02 3.85 -2.62
N PHE A 13 -11.09 2.69 -1.96
CA PHE A 13 -11.00 1.37 -2.61
C PHE A 13 -12.36 0.71 -2.80
N ASN A 14 -13.39 1.18 -2.09
CA ASN A 14 -14.75 0.64 -2.18
C ASN A 14 -15.68 1.62 -2.90
N ASN A 15 -15.56 1.70 -4.22
CA ASN A 15 -16.43 2.52 -5.06
C ASN A 15 -16.59 1.91 -6.47
N GLN A 16 -17.59 2.39 -7.19
CA GLN A 16 -17.94 1.90 -8.53
C GLN A 16 -16.81 2.06 -9.56
N LEU A 17 -15.95 3.08 -9.40
CA LEU A 17 -14.81 3.30 -10.28
C LEU A 17 -13.78 2.18 -10.13
N VAL A 18 -13.46 1.80 -8.88
CA VAL A 18 -12.53 0.69 -8.60
C VAL A 18 -13.11 -0.65 -9.05
N ASP A 19 -14.40 -0.89 -8.85
CA ASP A 19 -15.07 -2.11 -9.32
C ASP A 19 -15.03 -2.20 -10.87
N ALA A 20 -15.32 -1.10 -11.58
CA ALA A 20 -15.22 -1.05 -13.04
C ALA A 20 -13.77 -1.23 -13.54
N PHE A 21 -12.80 -0.58 -12.88
CA PHE A 21 -11.38 -0.68 -13.21
C PHE A 21 -10.85 -2.10 -13.07
N THR A 22 -11.17 -2.77 -11.95
CA THR A 22 -10.74 -4.15 -11.69
C THR A 22 -11.40 -5.13 -12.65
N THR A 23 -12.65 -4.89 -13.04
CA THR A 23 -13.35 -5.66 -14.09
C THR A 23 -12.67 -5.52 -15.45
N ILE A 24 -12.34 -4.29 -15.89
CA ILE A 24 -11.63 -4.05 -17.16
C ILE A 24 -10.26 -4.75 -17.17
N LEU A 25 -9.57 -4.74 -16.03
CA LEU A 25 -8.27 -5.41 -15.89
C LEU A 25 -8.39 -6.94 -15.74
N GLY A 26 -9.59 -7.51 -15.60
CA GLY A 26 -9.77 -8.93 -15.28
C GLY A 26 -9.19 -9.33 -13.93
N CYS A 27 -9.05 -8.37 -13.01
CA CYS A 27 -8.55 -8.58 -11.66
C CYS A 27 -9.70 -8.95 -10.72
N HIS A 28 -9.52 -10.00 -9.91
CA HIS A 28 -10.47 -10.28 -8.84
C HIS A 28 -10.17 -9.42 -7.61
N HIS A 29 -11.01 -8.42 -7.34
CA HIS A 29 -10.87 -7.55 -6.17
C HIS A 29 -11.46 -8.21 -4.92
N ILE A 30 -10.61 -8.47 -3.94
CA ILE A 30 -10.94 -9.02 -2.63
C ILE A 30 -10.95 -7.85 -1.64
N LYS A 31 -12.07 -7.66 -0.94
CA LYS A 31 -12.21 -6.66 0.12
C LYS A 31 -12.04 -7.38 1.45
N SER A 32 -11.15 -6.90 2.32
CA SER A 32 -11.00 -7.50 3.65
C SER A 32 -12.28 -7.30 4.47
N THR A 33 -12.59 -8.23 5.37
CA THR A 33 -13.72 -8.05 6.29
C THR A 33 -13.34 -7.05 7.38
N PRO A 34 -14.30 -6.26 7.92
CA PRO A 34 -14.03 -5.41 9.07
C PRO A 34 -13.55 -6.30 10.21
N TYR A 35 -12.51 -5.86 10.94
CA TYR A 35 -11.90 -6.60 12.04
C TYR A 35 -11.16 -7.90 11.67
N HIS A 36 -10.58 -8.01 10.47
CA HIS A 36 -9.59 -9.05 10.13
C HIS A 36 -8.14 -8.50 10.06
N PRO A 37 -7.55 -8.09 11.20
CA PRO A 37 -6.18 -7.58 11.25
C PRO A 37 -5.14 -8.63 10.81
N GLN A 38 -5.48 -9.92 10.79
CA GLN A 38 -4.56 -10.96 10.30
C GLN A 38 -4.38 -10.94 8.78
N THR A 39 -5.45 -10.65 8.02
CA THR A 39 -5.40 -10.60 6.55
C THR A 39 -4.64 -9.38 6.06
N ASN A 40 -4.74 -8.26 6.78
CA ASN A 40 -4.06 -7.01 6.43
C ASN A 40 -2.76 -6.77 7.21
N GLY A 41 -2.47 -7.56 8.25
CA GLY A 41 -1.37 -7.30 9.17
C GLY A 41 0.02 -7.36 8.53
N ALA A 42 0.19 -8.10 7.43
CA ALA A 42 1.43 -8.07 6.65
C ALA A 42 1.62 -6.72 5.94
N ILE A 43 0.54 -6.16 5.37
CA ILE A 43 0.53 -4.85 4.72
C ILE A 43 0.69 -3.74 5.77
N GLU A 44 0.04 -3.85 6.93
CA GLU A 44 0.19 -2.89 8.02
C GLU A 44 1.63 -2.86 8.56
N ARG A 45 2.25 -4.03 8.77
CA ARG A 45 3.66 -4.11 9.16
C ARG A 45 4.59 -3.55 8.09
N PHE A 46 4.30 -3.83 6.82
CA PHE A 46 5.03 -3.27 5.69
C PHE A 46 4.96 -1.74 5.70
N ASN A 47 3.76 -1.15 5.73
CA ASN A 47 3.54 0.29 5.75
C ASN A 47 4.25 0.93 6.96
N ALA A 48 4.10 0.36 8.15
CA ALA A 48 4.79 0.87 9.35
C ALA A 48 6.32 0.78 9.27
N THR A 49 6.87 -0.20 8.54
CA THR A 49 8.32 -0.31 8.32
C THR A 49 8.78 0.71 7.29
N PHE A 50 8.03 0.83 6.20
CA PHE A 50 8.31 1.73 5.09
C PHE A 50 8.24 3.19 5.54
N GLU A 51 7.20 3.58 6.27
CA GLU A 51 7.06 4.90 6.87
C GLU A 51 8.22 5.23 7.81
N ARG A 52 8.69 4.27 8.62
CA ARG A 52 9.87 4.46 9.48
C ARG A 52 11.16 4.65 8.69
N GLN A 53 11.33 3.96 7.57
CA GLN A 53 12.49 4.15 6.70
C GLN A 53 12.45 5.52 6.04
N LEU A 54 11.28 5.94 5.57
CA LEU A 54 11.06 7.25 4.98
C LEU A 54 11.33 8.36 6.00
N ALA A 55 10.74 8.28 7.19
CA ALA A 55 10.91 9.26 8.26
C ALA A 55 12.38 9.46 8.71
N LYS A 56 13.28 8.49 8.46
CA LYS A 56 14.71 8.63 8.76
C LYS A 56 15.47 9.48 7.75
N VAL A 57 14.99 9.56 6.52
CA VAL A 57 15.65 10.27 5.41
C VAL A 57 14.98 11.60 5.10
N THR A 58 13.72 11.77 5.50
CA THR A 58 12.97 13.02 5.37
C THR A 58 13.47 14.08 6.36
N ASN A 59 13.33 15.35 5.99
CA ASN A 59 13.63 16.49 6.88
C ASN A 59 12.66 16.60 8.06
N VAL A 60 12.97 17.51 8.99
CA VAL A 60 12.18 17.73 10.22
C VAL A 60 10.72 18.14 9.95
N TYR A 61 10.46 18.80 8.81
CA TYR A 61 9.12 19.24 8.41
C TYR A 61 8.34 18.18 7.61
N MET A 62 8.95 17.02 7.34
CA MET A 62 8.36 15.90 6.61
C MET A 62 7.79 16.26 5.23
N ASN A 63 8.32 17.29 4.56
CA ASN A 63 7.77 17.80 3.30
C ASN A 63 8.58 17.46 2.05
N ASP A 64 9.71 16.76 2.20
CA ASP A 64 10.59 16.29 1.13
C ASP A 64 10.58 14.76 0.96
N TRP A 65 9.57 14.08 1.52
CA TRP A 65 9.47 12.62 1.54
C TRP A 65 9.39 12.03 0.13
N ASP A 66 8.79 12.76 -0.81
CA ASP A 66 8.60 12.36 -2.20
C ASP A 66 9.93 12.25 -2.96
N ILE A 67 10.89 13.12 -2.63
CA ILE A 67 12.24 13.11 -3.20
C ILE A 67 12.99 11.83 -2.79
N HIS A 68 12.77 11.36 -1.57
CA HIS A 68 13.46 10.18 -1.01
C HIS A 68 12.78 8.85 -1.36
N LEU A 69 11.55 8.89 -1.88
CA LEU A 69 10.72 7.71 -2.10
C LEU A 69 11.42 6.64 -2.94
N LYS A 70 12.05 7.03 -4.05
CA LYS A 70 12.76 6.09 -4.95
C LYS A 70 13.90 5.37 -4.25
N SER A 71 14.68 6.11 -3.45
CA SER A 71 15.82 5.57 -2.71
C SER A 71 15.37 4.58 -1.63
N VAL A 72 14.30 4.91 -0.91
CA VAL A 72 13.73 4.03 0.13
C VAL A 72 13.13 2.77 -0.48
N VAL A 73 12.40 2.89 -1.60
CA VAL A 73 11.87 1.72 -2.33
C VAL A 73 13.00 0.81 -2.81
N PHE A 74 14.07 1.38 -3.37
CA PHE A 74 15.23 0.60 -3.78
C PHE A 74 15.84 -0.13 -2.59
N ALA A 75 16.14 0.59 -1.51
CA ALA A 75 16.73 0.02 -0.30
C ALA A 75 15.87 -1.09 0.31
N TYR A 76 14.55 -0.92 0.37
CA TYR A 76 13.62 -1.94 0.87
C TYR A 76 13.63 -3.19 -0.02
N ASN A 77 13.60 -3.03 -1.35
CA ASN A 77 13.53 -4.16 -2.27
C ASN A 77 14.87 -4.91 -2.40
N THR A 78 16.00 -4.26 -2.16
CA THR A 78 17.34 -4.88 -2.20
C THR A 78 17.85 -5.34 -0.84
N GLY A 79 17.31 -4.78 0.24
CA GLY A 79 17.66 -5.14 1.61
C GLY A 79 17.07 -6.49 1.98
N LYS A 80 17.90 -7.53 1.92
CA LYS A 80 17.65 -8.81 2.58
C LYS A 80 18.21 -8.77 3.99
#